data_AF-A0A6G1LBW4-F1
#
_entry.id   AF-A0A6G1LBW4-F1
#
_cell.length_a   1.000
_cell.length_b   1.000
_cell.length_c   1.000
_cell.angle_alpha   90.00
_cell.angle_beta   90.00
_cell.angle_gamma   90.00
#
_symmetry.space_group_name_H-M   'P 1'
#
loop_
_entity.id
_entity.type
_entity.pdbx_description
1 polymer ?
#
loop_
_entity_poly.entity_id
_entity_poly.type
_entity_poly.pdbx_seq_one_letter_code
_entity_poly.pdbx_strand_id
1 'polypeptide(L)' 'RLYSCGKCSKSYARLDHLSRHVRMHTQEKPYQCQVCTKAFARADLLKRHTLGHA' A
#
# COMPACT_ATOMS: atom_id res chain seq x y z
N ARG A 1 1.37 -14.69 -18.28
CA ARG A 1 1.25 -15.31 -16.93
C ARG A 1 0.90 -14.22 -15.93
N LEU A 2 -0.15 -14.39 -15.12
CA LEU A 2 -0.51 -13.45 -14.05
C LEU A 2 0.16 -13.85 -12.73
N TYR A 3 0.33 -12.88 -11.83
CA TYR A 3 0.78 -13.07 -10.46
C TYR A 3 -0.43 -13.16 -9.53
N SER A 4 -0.67 -14.34 -8.98
CA SER A 4 -1.83 -14.62 -8.12
C SER A 4 -1.52 -14.35 -6.65
N CYS A 5 -2.50 -13.84 -5.92
CA CYS A 5 -2.42 -13.69 -4.48
C CYS A 5 -2.64 -15.04 -3.76
N GLY A 6 -1.78 -15.37 -2.79
CA GLY A 6 -1.94 -16.59 -1.99
C GLY A 6 -2.97 -16.49 -0.87
N LYS A 7 -3.57 -15.31 -0.64
CA LYS A 7 -4.55 -15.05 0.42
C LYS A 7 -5.97 -14.78 -0.10
N CYS A 8 -6.13 -14.58 -1.40
CA CYS A 8 -7.44 -14.39 -2.05
C CYS A 8 -7.36 -14.66 -3.57
N SER A 9 -8.50 -14.72 -4.25
CA SER A 9 -8.57 -15.06 -5.68
C SER A 9 -8.16 -13.94 -6.65
N LYS A 10 -7.45 -12.89 -6.18
CA LYS A 10 -7.02 -11.77 -7.04
C LYS A 10 -5.69 -12.06 -7.72
N SER A 11 -5.60 -11.67 -8.98
CA SER A 11 -4.40 -11.82 -9.81
C SER A 11 -4.05 -10.51 -10.51
N TYR A 12 -2.76 -10.27 -10.72
CA TYR A 12 -2.23 -9.03 -11.27
C TYR A 12 -1.29 -9.29 -12.44
N ALA A 13 -1.30 -8.41 -13.43
CA ALA A 13 -0.39 -8.50 -14.58
C ALA A 13 1.07 -8.18 -14.20
N ARG A 14 1.30 -7.47 -13.09
CA ARG A 14 2.62 -7.05 -12.64
C ARG A 14 2.89 -7.46 -11.19
N LEU A 15 4.14 -7.83 -10.91
CA LEU A 15 4.55 -8.28 -9.59
C LEU A 15 4.44 -7.18 -8.53
N ASP A 16 4.81 -5.94 -8.86
CA ASP A 16 4.71 -4.80 -7.93
C ASP A 16 3.25 -4.50 -7.52
N HIS A 17 2.30 -4.75 -8.43
CA HIS A 17 0.87 -4.67 -8.12
C HIS A 17 0.43 -5.76 -7.13
N LEU A 18 0.90 -6.99 -7.31
CA LEU A 18 0.67 -8.05 -6.33
C LEU A 18 1.33 -7.70 -4.99
N SER A 19 2.59 -7.27 -5.00
CA SER A 19 3.34 -6.86 -3.79
C SER A 19 2.66 -5.72 -3.03
N ARG A 20 2.05 -4.78 -3.74
CA ARG A 20 1.22 -3.71 -3.13
C ARG A 20 -0.08 -4.27 -2.57
N HIS A 21 -0.71 -5.20 -3.28
CA HIS A 21 -1.96 -5.83 -2.84
C HIS A 21 -1.77 -6.63 -1.56
N VAL A 22 -0.69 -7.41 -1.43
CA VAL A 22 -0.47 -8.25 -0.23
C VAL A 22 -0.31 -7.44 1.06
N ARG A 23 0.15 -6.18 0.97
CA ARG A 23 0.20 -5.27 2.14
C ARG A 23 -1.19 -4.98 2.73
N MET A 24 -2.25 -5.14 1.94
CA MET A 24 -3.62 -5.01 2.42
C MET A 24 -3.99 -6.14 3.39
N HIS A 25 -3.41 -7.32 3.21
CA HIS A 25 -3.66 -8.50 4.05
C HIS A 25 -2.82 -8.45 5.33
N THR A 26 -1.59 -7.95 5.26
CA THR A 26 -0.70 -7.85 6.44
C THR A 26 -1.03 -6.64 7.32
N GLN A 27 -1.84 -5.70 6.83
CA GLN A 27 -2.11 -4.40 7.47
C GLN A 27 -0.84 -3.58 7.76
N GLU A 28 0.28 -3.92 7.13
CA GLU A 28 1.53 -3.19 7.26
C GLU A 28 1.39 -1.76 6.71
N LYS A 29 1.81 -0.79 7.52
CA LYS A 29 1.79 0.63 7.19
C LYS A 29 3.18 1.24 7.39
N PRO A 30 4.15 0.93 6.52
CA PRO A 30 5.52 1.37 6.71
C PRO A 30 5.71 2.89 6.49
N TYR A 31 4.72 3.58 5.95
CA TYR A 31 4.82 5.01 5.63
C TYR A 31 4.10 5.85 6.68
N GLN A 32 4.84 6.44 7.62
CA GLN A 32 4.29 7.28 8.69
C GLN A 32 4.38 8.76 8.34
N CYS A 33 3.27 9.48 8.55
CA CYS A 33 3.24 10.94 8.51
C CYS A 33 3.98 11.52 9.71
N GLN A 34 4.95 12.40 9.45
CA GLN A 34 5.75 13.04 10.48
C GLN A 34 5.01 14.18 11.20
N VAL A 35 3.88 14.64 10.66
CA VAL A 35 3.07 15.73 11.25
C VAL A 35 2.05 15.19 12.25
N CYS A 36 1.26 14.20 11.86
CA CYS A 36 0.15 13.70 12.69
C CYS A 36 0.26 12.21 13.03
N THR A 37 1.42 11.59 12.85
CA THR A 37 1.73 10.17 13.14
C THR A 37 0.90 9.12 12.41
N LYS A 38 -0.02 9.54 11.52
CA LYS A 38 -0.87 8.62 10.75
C LYS A 38 -0.03 7.78 9.78
N ALA A 39 -0.21 6.47 9.81
CA ALA A 39 0.51 5.53 8.96
C ALA A 39 -0.31 5.09 7.75
N PHE A 40 0.38 4.84 6.63
CA PHE A 40 -0.19 4.46 5.34
C PHE A 40 0.51 3.21 4.79
N ALA A 41 -0.24 2.39 4.06
CA ALA A 41 0.30 1.19 3.40
C ALA A 41 1.14 1.52 2.14
N ARG A 42 1.04 2.75 1.62
CA ARG A 42 1.66 3.17 0.36
C ARG A 42 2.19 4.61 0.42
N ALA A 43 3.31 4.85 -0.25
CA ALA A 43 3.96 6.16 -0.32
C ALA A 43 3.10 7.22 -1.03
N ASP A 44 2.37 6.85 -2.09
CA ASP A 44 1.50 7.78 -2.82
C ASP A 44 0.32 8.28 -1.95
N LEU A 45 -0.20 7.41 -1.07
CA LEU A 45 -1.22 7.79 -0.10
C LEU A 45 -0.68 8.76 0.96
N LEU A 46 0.53 8.51 1.48
CA LEU A 46 1.20 9.44 2.38
C LEU A 46 1.44 10.78 1.69
N LYS A 47 1.97 10.81 0.47
CA LYS A 47 2.23 12.04 -0.29
C LYS A 47 0.97 12.88 -0.47
N ARG A 48 -0.14 12.24 -0.86
CA ARG A 48 -1.44 12.92 -0.98
C ARG A 48 -1.94 13.43 0.36
N HIS A 49 -1.73 12.68 1.43
CA HIS A 49 -2.11 13.11 2.77
C HIS A 49 -1.28 14.32 3.23
N THR A 50 0.03 14.31 3.01
CA THR A 50 0.92 15.41 3.42
C THR A 50 0.66 16.71 2.68
N LEU A 51 0.14 16.65 1.45
CA LEU A 51 -0.33 17.83 0.73
C LEU A 51 -1.46 18.57 1.45
N GLY A 52 -2.27 17.87 2.26
CA GLY A 52 -3.33 18.48 3.06
C GLY A 52 -2.89 19.05 4.41
N HIS A 53 -1.60 18.91 4.77
CA HIS A 53 -1.01 19.58 5.95
C HIS A 53 -0.40 20.95 5.61
N ALA A 54 -0.49 21.38 4.35
CA ALA A 54 -0.09 22.72 3.92
C ALA A 54 -0.96 23.79 4.60
#